data_AF-A0AAV0BMK7-F1
#
_entry.id   AF-A0AAV0BMK7-F1
#
_cell.length_a   1.000
_cell.length_b   1.000
_cell.length_c   1.000
_cell.angle_alpha   90.00
_cell.angle_beta   90.00
_cell.angle_gamma   90.00
#
_symmetry.space_group_name_H-M   'P 1'
#
loop_
_entity.id
_entity.type
_entity.pdbx_description
1 polymer ?
#
loop_
_entity_poly.entity_id
_entity_poly.type
_entity_poly.pdbx_seq_one_letter_code
_entity_poly.pdbx_strand_id
1 'polypeptide(L)'
;RRLGMGDHMYPSKVLKDGPKPGRKFSTLDEMILDANGFAGVFPEYKYKIVKRLEGLGHLCAMSTDGANDAPALARANVGIAVEGATDAARGAANIVLTEPGLSTIVHAIRQSRIVFQRM
;
A
#
# COMPACT_ATOMS: atom_id res chain seq x y z
N ARG A 1 13.95 0.09 13.00
CA ARG A 1 14.88 -0.20 11.86
C ARG A 1 14.27 0.37 10.59
N ARG A 2 15.02 1.08 9.73
CA ARG A 2 14.50 1.56 8.43
C ARG A 2 14.11 0.36 7.56
N LEU A 3 12.98 0.46 6.85
CA LEU A 3 12.45 -0.62 6.01
C LEU A 3 13.10 -0.72 4.63
N GLY A 4 13.99 0.21 4.26
CA GLY A 4 14.59 0.23 2.93
C GLY A 4 13.60 0.59 1.82
N MET A 5 12.51 1.27 2.15
CA MET A 5 11.63 1.92 1.16
C MET A 5 12.46 3.02 0.52
N GLY A 6 12.80 2.87 -0.77
CA GLY A 6 13.69 3.79 -1.49
C GLY A 6 13.18 5.23 -1.53
N ASP A 7 13.89 6.09 -2.23
CA ASP A 7 13.69 7.53 -2.23
C ASP A 7 13.05 8.08 -3.52
N HIS A 8 12.65 7.22 -4.47
CA HIS A 8 11.92 7.63 -5.67
C HIS A 8 10.46 8.00 -5.34
N MET A 9 10.28 9.23 -4.85
CA MET A 9 9.00 9.78 -4.43
C MET A 9 8.41 10.70 -5.51
N TYR A 10 7.10 10.60 -5.76
CA TYR A 10 6.38 11.50 -6.66
C TYR A 10 5.26 12.27 -5.93
N PRO A 11 4.94 13.51 -6.34
CA PRO A 11 3.79 14.22 -5.79
C PRO A 11 2.48 13.61 -6.29
N SER A 12 1.42 13.61 -5.47
CA SER A 12 0.11 13.05 -5.84
C SER A 12 -0.50 13.66 -7.12
N LYS A 13 -0.08 14.87 -7.50
CA LYS A 13 -0.47 15.51 -8.76
C LYS A 13 -0.24 14.63 -9.99
N VAL A 14 0.83 13.81 -10.00
CA VAL A 14 1.09 12.90 -11.14
C VAL A 14 0.03 11.81 -11.29
N LEU A 15 -0.67 11.45 -10.21
CA LEU A 15 -1.75 10.46 -10.24
C LEU A 15 -3.02 11.00 -10.92
N LYS A 16 -3.14 12.34 -11.01
CA LYS A 16 -4.22 13.03 -11.72
C LYS A 16 -3.82 13.33 -13.16
N ASP A 17 -2.66 13.94 -13.33
CA ASP A 17 -2.25 14.53 -14.61
C ASP A 17 -1.55 13.52 -15.53
N GLY A 18 -1.12 12.37 -15.00
CA GLY A 18 -0.32 11.38 -15.72
C GLY A 18 1.15 11.80 -15.87
N PRO A 19 1.99 10.90 -16.43
CA PRO A 19 3.37 11.26 -16.76
C PRO A 19 3.41 12.31 -17.87
N LYS A 20 4.35 13.26 -17.76
CA LYS A 20 4.52 14.29 -18.80
C LYS A 20 5.04 13.66 -20.11
N PRO A 21 4.51 14.07 -21.28
CA PRO A 21 5.03 13.61 -22.58
C PRO A 21 6.55 13.83 -22.70
N GLY A 22 7.26 12.86 -23.27
CA GLY A 22 8.72 12.93 -23.46
C GLY A 22 9.56 12.66 -22.20
N ARG A 23 8.95 12.13 -21.13
CA ARG A 23 9.66 11.68 -19.91
C ARG A 23 9.84 10.16 -19.89
N LYS A 24 10.48 9.66 -18.82
CA LYS A 24 10.84 8.25 -18.58
C LYS A 24 9.67 7.26 -18.70
N PHE A 25 8.45 7.66 -18.34
CA PHE A 25 7.27 6.79 -18.33
C PHE A 25 6.26 7.23 -19.36
N SER A 26 5.70 6.26 -20.08
CA SER A 26 4.64 6.46 -21.08
C SER A 26 3.25 6.30 -20.46
N THR A 27 3.15 5.51 -19.40
CA THR A 27 1.88 5.27 -18.69
C THR A 27 1.99 5.57 -17.19
N LEU A 28 0.84 5.84 -16.57
CA LEU A 28 0.76 6.00 -15.12
C LEU A 28 1.11 4.69 -14.38
N ASP A 29 0.80 3.55 -14.99
CA ASP A 29 1.06 2.23 -14.42
C ASP A 29 2.56 1.95 -14.32
N GLU A 30 3.33 2.27 -15.35
CA GLU A 30 4.80 2.21 -15.31
C GLU A 30 5.39 3.10 -14.21
N MET A 31 4.84 4.32 -14.05
CA MET A 31 5.29 5.23 -13.00
C MET A 31 4.95 4.70 -11.60
N ILE A 32 3.77 4.09 -11.42
CA ILE A 32 3.37 3.46 -10.14
C ILE A 32 4.31 2.30 -9.79
N LEU A 33 4.75 1.51 -10.77
CA LEU A 33 5.65 0.38 -10.55
C LEU A 33 7.09 0.82 -10.23
N ASP A 34 7.54 1.96 -10.75
CA ASP A 34 8.87 2.52 -10.44
C ASP A 34 8.91 3.29 -9.12
N ALA A 35 7.77 3.85 -8.69
CA ALA A 35 7.69 4.69 -7.51
C ALA A 35 7.95 3.92 -6.21
N ASN A 36 8.75 4.50 -5.31
CA ASN A 36 8.86 4.03 -3.93
C ASN A 36 7.81 4.68 -3.02
N GLY A 37 7.19 5.78 -3.44
CA GLY A 37 6.04 6.34 -2.77
C GLY A 37 5.48 7.60 -3.42
N PHE A 38 4.33 8.03 -2.89
CA PHE A 38 3.62 9.22 -3.33
C PHE A 38 3.35 10.15 -2.14
N ALA A 39 3.59 11.44 -2.32
CA ALA A 39 3.41 12.45 -1.28
C ALA A 39 2.11 13.26 -1.47
N GLY A 40 1.43 13.60 -0.38
CA GLY A 40 0.21 14.42 -0.40
C GLY A 40 -1.00 13.71 -1.05
N VAL A 41 -1.16 12.42 -0.80
CA VAL A 41 -2.14 11.56 -1.47
C VAL A 41 -3.49 11.61 -0.76
N PHE A 42 -4.53 11.99 -1.51
CA PHE A 42 -5.92 11.92 -1.05
C PHE A 42 -6.46 10.48 -1.04
N PRO A 43 -7.47 10.16 -0.22
CA PRO A 43 -8.04 8.81 -0.13
C PRO A 43 -8.43 8.19 -1.48
N GLU A 44 -9.02 8.97 -2.40
CA GLU A 44 -9.41 8.45 -3.72
C GLU A 44 -8.21 7.95 -4.54
N TYR A 45 -7.04 8.58 -4.38
CA TYR A 45 -5.83 8.20 -5.09
C TYR A 45 -5.22 6.92 -4.52
N LYS A 46 -5.31 6.68 -3.20
CA LYS A 46 -4.89 5.41 -2.60
C LYS A 46 -5.67 4.24 -3.20
N TYR A 47 -7.00 4.38 -3.28
CA TYR A 47 -7.86 3.39 -3.92
C TYR A 47 -7.49 3.15 -5.39
N LYS A 48 -7.25 4.23 -6.16
CA LYS A 48 -6.84 4.12 -7.57
C LYS A 48 -5.51 3.39 -7.75
N ILE A 49 -4.52 3.63 -6.87
CA ILE A 49 -3.23 2.93 -6.91
C ILE A 49 -3.43 1.44 -6.67
N VAL A 50 -4.15 1.06 -5.60
CA VAL A 50 -4.42 -0.34 -5.29
C VAL A 50 -5.16 -1.02 -6.44
N LYS A 51 -6.22 -0.40 -6.95
CA LYS A 51 -6.99 -0.93 -8.08
C LYS A 51 -6.14 -1.15 -9.34
N ARG A 52 -5.19 -0.23 -9.63
CA ARG A 52 -4.27 -0.36 -10.77
C ARG A 52 -3.28 -1.48 -10.56
N LEU A 53 -2.62 -1.54 -9.41
CA LEU A 53 -1.68 -2.60 -9.08
C LEU A 53 -2.33 -3.99 -9.17
N GLU A 54 -3.55 -4.14 -8.65
CA GLU A 54 -4.32 -5.38 -8.80
C GLU A 54 -4.70 -5.67 -10.25
N GLY A 55 -5.08 -4.65 -11.02
CA GLY A 55 -5.37 -4.78 -12.45
C GLY A 55 -4.16 -5.23 -13.28
N LEU A 56 -2.95 -4.99 -12.79
CA LEU A 56 -1.67 -5.46 -13.35
C LEU A 56 -1.28 -6.85 -12.82
N GLY A 57 -2.09 -7.47 -11.96
CA GLY A 57 -1.84 -8.80 -11.39
C GLY A 57 -0.98 -8.80 -10.12
N HIS A 58 -0.72 -7.63 -9.50
CA HIS A 58 0.02 -7.57 -8.24
C HIS A 58 -0.90 -7.78 -7.03
N LEU A 59 -0.45 -8.63 -6.10
CA LEU A 59 -1.07 -8.73 -4.79
C LEU A 59 -0.71 -7.50 -3.95
N CYS A 60 -1.72 -6.85 -3.38
CA CYS A 60 -1.61 -5.61 -2.64
C CYS A 60 -2.00 -5.81 -1.18
N ALA A 61 -1.15 -5.34 -0.27
CA ALA A 61 -1.50 -5.16 1.13
C ALA A 61 -1.56 -3.66 1.44
N MET A 62 -2.59 -3.22 2.16
CA MET A 62 -2.75 -1.83 2.55
C MET A 62 -2.76 -1.70 4.06
N SER A 63 -1.88 -0.85 4.60
CA SER A 63 -1.87 -0.51 6.03
C SER A 63 -2.56 0.82 6.30
N THR A 64 -3.36 0.90 7.36
CA THR A 64 -3.97 2.17 7.81
C THR A 64 -4.07 2.25 9.32
N ASP A 65 -4.13 3.48 9.83
CA ASP A 65 -4.40 3.84 11.22
C ASP A 65 -5.84 4.40 11.40
N GLY A 66 -6.52 4.78 10.31
CA GLY A 66 -7.77 5.54 10.34
C GLY A 66 -8.83 5.04 9.36
N ALA A 67 -10.09 5.42 9.61
CA ALA A 67 -11.24 5.01 8.79
C ALA A 67 -11.25 5.62 7.38
N ASN A 68 -10.51 6.70 7.15
CA ASN A 68 -10.51 7.45 5.88
C ASN A 68 -10.06 6.60 4.68
N ASP A 69 -9.28 5.55 4.93
CA ASP A 69 -8.75 4.67 3.91
C ASP A 69 -9.56 3.38 3.72
N ALA A 70 -10.74 3.27 4.37
CA ALA A 70 -11.56 2.06 4.33
C ALA A 70 -11.83 1.53 2.91
N PRO A 71 -12.14 2.36 1.88
CA PRO A 71 -12.35 1.84 0.53
C PRO A 71 -11.10 1.19 -0.08
N ALA A 72 -9.92 1.74 0.22
CA ALA A 72 -8.66 1.22 -0.30
C ALA A 72 -8.19 -0.01 0.49
N LEU A 73 -8.44 -0.01 1.81
CA LEU A 73 -8.24 -1.17 2.70
C LEU A 73 -9.10 -2.36 2.26
N ALA A 74 -10.38 -2.14 1.97
CA ALA A 74 -11.31 -3.16 1.51
C ALA A 74 -11.03 -3.63 0.08
N ARG A 75 -10.39 -2.78 -0.73
CA ARG A 75 -10.00 -3.16 -2.10
C ARG A 75 -8.80 -4.09 -2.11
N ALA A 76 -7.80 -3.81 -1.27
CA ALA A 76 -6.57 -4.58 -1.22
C ALA A 76 -6.82 -6.05 -0.85
N ASN A 77 -5.94 -6.95 -1.29
CA ASN A 77 -6.01 -8.37 -0.94
C ASN A 77 -5.86 -8.61 0.56
N VAL A 78 -5.09 -7.76 1.25
CA VAL A 78 -4.90 -7.82 2.70
C VAL A 78 -4.94 -6.40 3.29
N GLY A 79 -5.94 -6.13 4.12
CA GLY A 79 -6.00 -4.94 4.96
C GLY A 79 -5.28 -5.13 6.29
N ILE A 80 -4.43 -4.17 6.67
CA ILE A 80 -3.62 -4.20 7.89
C ILE A 80 -3.92 -2.95 8.73
N ALA A 81 -4.46 -3.13 9.92
CA ALA A 81 -4.55 -2.06 10.91
C ALA A 81 -3.26 -2.02 11.74
N VAL A 82 -2.64 -0.86 11.85
CA VAL A 82 -1.43 -0.70 12.69
C VAL A 82 -1.79 -0.65 14.17
N GLU A 83 -0.79 -0.86 15.03
CA GLU A 83 -0.95 -0.64 16.47
C GLU A 83 -1.38 0.82 16.73
N GLY A 84 -2.33 1.02 17.63
CA GLY A 84 -2.96 2.33 17.87
C GLY A 84 -4.00 2.78 16.84
N ALA A 85 -4.30 1.98 15.80
CA ALA A 85 -5.33 2.33 14.81
C ALA A 85 -6.72 2.45 15.46
N THR A 86 -7.59 3.27 14.86
CA THR A 86 -8.99 3.45 15.32
C THR A 86 -9.78 2.14 15.30
N ASP A 87 -10.81 2.03 16.14
CA ASP A 87 -11.70 0.84 16.15
C ASP A 87 -12.31 0.54 14.78
N ALA A 88 -12.63 1.60 14.02
CA ALA A 88 -13.13 1.47 12.65
C ALA A 88 -12.08 0.84 11.71
N ALA A 89 -10.82 1.25 11.81
CA ALA A 89 -9.73 0.65 11.03
C ALA A 89 -9.49 -0.81 11.43
N ARG A 90 -9.49 -1.11 12.74
CA ARG A 90 -9.34 -2.49 13.25
C ARG A 90 -10.48 -3.40 12.80
N GLY A 91 -11.72 -2.93 12.85
CA GLY A 91 -12.89 -3.68 12.43
C GLY A 91 -12.95 -3.97 10.92
N ALA A 92 -12.27 -3.14 10.11
CA ALA A 92 -12.21 -3.33 8.66
C ALA A 92 -10.97 -4.11 8.17
N ALA A 93 -9.97 -4.34 9.03
CA ALA A 93 -8.72 -4.98 8.64
C ALA A 93 -8.77 -6.52 8.75
N ASN A 94 -7.96 -7.20 7.94
CA ASN A 94 -7.75 -8.65 8.05
C ASN A 94 -6.70 -9.00 9.11
N ILE A 95 -5.73 -8.11 9.33
CA ILE A 95 -4.65 -8.25 10.30
C ILE A 95 -4.60 -7.00 11.15
N VAL A 96 -4.50 -7.15 12.47
CA VAL A 96 -4.26 -6.06 13.41
C VAL A 96 -2.87 -6.25 14.01
N LEU A 97 -2.00 -5.26 13.86
CA LEU A 97 -0.68 -5.27 14.49
C LEU A 97 -0.82 -4.89 15.97
N THR A 98 -0.28 -5.73 16.85
CA THR A 98 -0.27 -5.52 18.29
C THR A 98 0.98 -4.81 18.79
N GLU A 99 1.97 -4.63 17.92
CA GLU A 99 3.23 -3.95 18.22
C GLU A 99 3.42 -2.77 17.27
N PRO A 100 3.97 -1.65 17.76
CA PRO A 100 4.24 -0.48 16.93
C PRO A 100 5.31 -0.77 15.88
N GLY A 101 5.14 -0.15 14.72
CA GLY A 101 6.12 -0.15 13.65
C GLY A 101 5.82 -1.14 12.51
N LEU A 102 6.24 -0.75 11.32
CA LEU A 102 5.95 -1.49 10.09
C LEU A 102 6.83 -2.73 9.87
N SER A 103 7.89 -2.91 10.69
CA SER A 103 8.74 -4.10 10.61
C SER A 103 7.99 -5.40 10.90
N THR A 104 6.90 -5.33 11.67
CA THR A 104 6.05 -6.47 12.00
C THR A 104 5.37 -7.03 10.76
N ILE A 105 5.04 -6.19 9.77
CA ILE A 105 4.49 -6.64 8.48
C ILE A 105 5.51 -7.52 7.74
N VAL A 106 6.78 -7.11 7.72
CA VAL A 106 7.85 -7.90 7.10
C VAL A 106 8.03 -9.25 7.80
N HIS A 107 7.94 -9.26 9.14
CA HIS A 107 8.00 -10.49 9.92
C HIS A 107 6.80 -11.41 9.60
N ALA A 108 5.58 -10.87 9.58
CA ALA A 108 4.36 -11.63 9.25
C ALA A 108 4.43 -12.28 7.86
N ILE A 109 4.92 -11.55 6.85
CA ILE A 109 5.11 -12.10 5.49
C ILE A 109 6.12 -13.26 5.50
N ARG A 110 7.24 -13.13 6.23
CA ARG A 110 8.24 -14.20 6.34
C ARG A 110 7.66 -15.45 6.99
N GLN A 111 6.93 -15.29 8.09
CA GLN A 111 6.30 -16.42 8.78
C GLN A 111 5.23 -17.09 7.90
N SER A 112 4.40 -16.31 7.20
CA SER A 112 3.41 -16.84 6.26
C SER A 112 4.04 -17.73 5.19
N ARG A 113 5.18 -17.33 4.62
CA ARG A 113 5.92 -18.15 3.64
C ARG A 113 6.44 -19.47 4.23
N ILE A 114 6.94 -19.45 5.47
CA ILE A 114 7.40 -20.66 6.17
C ILE A 114 6.24 -21.62 6.40
N VAL A 115 5.08 -21.11 6.82
CA VAL A 115 3.88 -21.92 7.05
C VAL A 115 3.39 -22.54 5.73
N PHE A 116 3.31 -21.75 4.66
CA PHE A 116 2.84 -22.22 3.36
C PHE A 116 3.75 -23.32 2.77
N GLN A 117 5.07 -23.25 2.99
CA GLN A 117 6.01 -24.28 2.53
C GLN A 117 5.87 -25.63 3.27
N ARG A 118 5.17 -25.66 4.41
CA ARG A 118 4.93 -26.88 5.19
C ARG A 118 3.60 -27.57 4.84
N MET A 119 2.78 -26.93 4.00
CA MET A 119 1.56 -27.51 3.43
C MET A 119 1.90 -28.25 2.14
#